data_AF-A0A846Y2M2-F1
#
_entry.id   AF-A0A846Y2M2-F1
#
_cell.length_a   1.000
_cell.length_b   1.000
_cell.length_c   1.000
_cell.angle_alpha   90.00
_cell.angle_beta   90.00
_cell.angle_gamma   90.00
#
_symmetry.space_group_name_H-M   'P 1'
#
loop_
_entity.id
_entity.type
_entity.pdbx_description
1 polymer ?
#
loop_
_entity_poly.entity_id
_entity_poly.type
_entity_poly.pdbx_seq_one_letter_code
_entity_poly.pdbx_strand_id
1 'polypeptide(L)'
;MRGALHLRGAILAARAADGDAAEAHLGEARGIASAIGPTRFRHYGTGFRPSNVDIHSVAVPVELSDGTTAISRAAKIHLPVSVAPSRAGHHFIDLSRAWLLHGDRQRALLTLQQARVVAPELTRGHPQVHETVRVLAHARRGTDDLARFATWAGVRI
;
A
#
# COMPACT_ATOMS: atom_id res chain seq x y z
N MET A 1 -9.18 -11.27 15.94
CA MET A 1 -9.14 -11.94 14.61
C MET A 1 -10.13 -11.33 13.62
N ARG A 2 -11.39 -11.04 14.00
CA ARG A 2 -12.41 -10.45 13.10
C ARG A 2 -11.95 -9.21 12.31
N GLY A 3 -11.28 -8.25 12.95
CA GLY A 3 -10.78 -7.06 12.24
C GLY A 3 -9.81 -7.39 11.11
N ALA A 4 -8.88 -8.33 11.30
CA ALA A 4 -7.96 -8.75 10.25
C ALA A 4 -8.68 -9.48 9.10
N LEU A 5 -9.73 -10.25 9.41
CA LEU A 5 -10.55 -10.90 8.39
C LEU A 5 -11.31 -9.88 7.54
N HIS A 6 -11.89 -8.85 8.15
CA HIS A 6 -12.53 -7.76 7.41
C HIS A 6 -11.54 -7.04 6.50
N LEU A 7 -10.30 -6.79 6.94
CA LEU A 7 -9.27 -6.20 6.07
C LEU A 7 -8.95 -7.07 4.85
N ARG A 8 -8.92 -8.40 5.02
CA ARG A 8 -8.77 -9.32 3.88
C ARG A 8 -10.01 -9.32 2.98
N GLY A 9 -11.20 -9.33 3.56
CA GLY A 9 -12.46 -9.21 2.83
C GLY A 9 -12.51 -7.94 1.98
N ALA A 10 -12.06 -6.81 2.51
CA ALA A 10 -12.02 -5.54 1.78
C ALA A 10 -11.16 -5.62 0.51
N ILE A 11 -9.98 -6.22 0.59
CA ILE A 11 -9.09 -6.40 -0.58
C ILE A 11 -9.68 -7.39 -1.58
N LEU A 12 -10.29 -8.48 -1.12
CA LEU A 12 -10.92 -9.46 -2.01
C LEU A 12 -12.13 -8.86 -2.75
N ALA A 13 -12.96 -8.10 -2.06
CA ALA A 13 -14.08 -7.37 -2.66
C ALA A 13 -13.59 -6.32 -3.68
N ALA A 14 -12.56 -5.54 -3.33
CA ALA A 14 -11.97 -4.57 -4.23
C ALA A 14 -11.42 -5.21 -5.52
N ARG A 15 -10.75 -6.36 -5.41
CA ARG A 15 -10.29 -7.14 -6.57
C ARG A 15 -11.42 -7.71 -7.42
N ALA A 16 -12.58 -7.95 -6.82
CA ALA A 16 -13.80 -8.34 -7.53
C ALA A 16 -14.57 -7.13 -8.11
N ALA A 17 -13.98 -5.94 -8.07
CA ALA A 17 -14.60 -4.66 -8.47
C ALA A 17 -15.87 -4.30 -7.68
N ASP A 18 -16.06 -4.88 -6.49
CA ASP A 18 -17.16 -4.56 -5.58
C ASP A 18 -16.70 -3.52 -4.56
N GLY A 19 -16.80 -2.24 -4.95
CA GLY A 19 -16.40 -1.11 -4.11
C GLY A 19 -17.24 -0.96 -2.84
N ASP A 20 -18.54 -1.24 -2.92
CA ASP A 20 -19.45 -1.10 -1.79
C ASP A 20 -19.15 -2.15 -0.71
N ALA A 21 -18.95 -3.42 -1.09
CA ALA A 21 -18.55 -4.46 -0.16
C ALA A 21 -17.14 -4.20 0.42
N ALA A 22 -16.23 -3.65 -0.39
CA ALA A 22 -14.88 -3.30 0.07
C ALA A 22 -14.93 -2.22 1.16
N GLU A 23 -15.70 -1.15 0.96
CA GLU A 23 -15.87 -0.08 1.95
C GLU A 23 -16.66 -0.55 3.19
N ALA A 24 -17.66 -1.42 3.02
CA ALA A 24 -18.37 -2.02 4.15
C ALA A 24 -17.42 -2.81 5.05
N HIS A 25 -16.54 -3.64 4.47
CA HIS A 25 -15.51 -4.35 5.22
C HIS A 25 -14.49 -3.42 5.88
N LEU A 26 -14.07 -2.34 5.23
CA LEU A 26 -13.23 -1.32 5.86
C LEU A 26 -13.94 -0.64 7.03
N GLY A 27 -15.24 -0.36 6.91
CA GLY A 27 -16.09 0.19 7.96
C GLY A 27 -16.11 -0.69 9.21
N GLU A 28 -16.37 -1.99 9.03
CA GLU A 28 -16.34 -2.98 10.12
C GLU A 28 -14.96 -3.06 10.79
N ALA A 29 -13.89 -3.11 9.99
CA ALA A 29 -12.53 -3.12 10.52
C ALA A 29 -12.22 -1.84 11.32
N ARG A 30 -12.69 -0.68 10.86
CA ARG A 30 -12.53 0.61 11.55
C ARG A 30 -13.30 0.63 12.87
N GLY A 31 -14.55 0.16 12.88
CA GLY A 31 -15.35 0.03 14.11
C GLY A 31 -14.66 -0.85 15.15
N ILE A 32 -14.12 -2.00 14.73
CA ILE A 32 -13.34 -2.89 15.60
C ILE A 32 -12.07 -2.21 16.11
N ALA A 33 -11.35 -1.49 15.25
CA ALA A 33 -10.13 -0.78 15.65
C ALA A 33 -10.41 0.31 16.70
N SER A 34 -11.49 1.08 16.54
CA SER A 34 -11.93 2.09 17.51
C SER A 34 -12.31 1.47 18.85
N ALA A 35 -13.01 0.32 18.85
CA ALA A 35 -13.45 -0.35 20.06
C ALA A 35 -12.31 -0.95 20.90
N ILE A 36 -11.19 -1.35 20.28
CA ILE A 36 -10.04 -1.91 21.01
C ILE A 36 -9.31 -0.81 21.82
N GLY A 37 -9.32 0.45 21.33
CA GLY A 37 -8.68 1.59 21.99
C GLY A 37 -7.15 1.50 22.11
N PRO A 38 -6.45 2.62 22.39
CA PRO A 38 -4.99 2.74 22.27
C PRO A 38 -4.14 1.71 23.03
N THR A 39 -4.69 1.15 24.11
CA THR A 39 -3.94 0.40 25.13
C THR A 39 -4.11 -1.12 25.04
N ARG A 40 -5.11 -1.65 24.32
CA ARG A 40 -5.42 -3.10 24.36
C ARG A 40 -4.83 -3.93 23.20
N PHE A 41 -4.21 -3.31 22.19
CA PHE A 41 -3.70 -4.04 21.02
C PHE A 41 -2.52 -5.00 21.32
N ARG A 42 -1.84 -4.81 22.46
CA ARG A 42 -0.65 -5.59 22.84
C ARG A 42 -1.02 -6.97 23.42
N HIS A 43 -2.25 -7.18 23.86
CA HIS A 43 -2.63 -8.33 24.69
C HIS A 43 -3.16 -9.55 23.93
N TYR A 44 -3.56 -9.41 22.65
CA TYR A 44 -4.32 -10.47 21.98
C TYR A 44 -3.55 -11.24 20.89
N GLY A 45 -2.26 -10.95 20.64
CA GLY A 45 -1.43 -11.72 19.69
C GLY A 45 -1.90 -11.73 18.22
N THR A 46 -3.04 -11.11 17.89
CA THR A 46 -3.67 -11.23 16.56
C THR A 46 -3.02 -10.38 15.47
N GLY A 47 -2.08 -9.50 15.81
CA GLY A 47 -1.41 -8.59 14.87
C GLY A 47 -2.29 -7.50 14.24
N PHE A 48 -3.58 -7.43 14.59
CA PHE A 48 -4.51 -6.40 14.14
C PHE A 48 -4.31 -5.09 14.92
N ARG A 49 -4.18 -3.98 14.19
CA ARG A 49 -3.91 -2.64 14.74
C ARG A 49 -4.66 -1.59 13.90
N PRO A 50 -4.99 -0.42 14.47
CA PRO A 50 -5.60 0.69 13.72
C PRO A 50 -4.78 1.08 12.48
N SER A 51 -3.44 1.09 12.59
CA SER A 51 -2.56 1.35 11.46
C SER A 51 -2.71 0.35 10.31
N ASN A 52 -3.20 -0.86 10.56
CA ASN A 52 -3.52 -1.79 9.48
C ASN A 52 -4.75 -1.30 8.69
N VAL A 53 -5.74 -0.72 9.35
CA VAL A 53 -6.93 -0.15 8.70
C VAL A 53 -6.51 1.01 7.81
N ASP A 54 -5.62 1.89 8.29
CA ASP A 54 -5.08 2.99 7.50
C ASP A 54 -4.40 2.49 6.21
N ILE A 55 -3.51 1.51 6.33
CA ILE A 55 -2.81 0.91 5.19
C ILE A 55 -3.81 0.32 4.18
N HIS A 56 -4.80 -0.46 4.64
CA HIS A 56 -5.79 -1.07 3.74
C HIS A 56 -6.75 -0.04 3.14
N SER A 57 -7.00 1.08 3.81
CA SER A 57 -7.84 2.15 3.26
C SER A 57 -7.22 2.78 2.01
N VAL A 58 -5.89 2.71 1.86
CA VAL A 58 -5.17 3.14 0.66
C VAL A 58 -5.09 2.01 -0.37
N ALA A 59 -4.86 0.77 0.07
CA ALA A 59 -4.77 -0.38 -0.83
C ALA A 59 -6.10 -0.68 -1.55
N VAL A 60 -7.25 -0.56 -0.88
CA VAL A 60 -8.58 -0.82 -1.48
C VAL A 60 -8.83 0.01 -2.76
N PRO A 61 -8.72 1.35 -2.75
CA PRO A 61 -8.91 2.14 -3.97
C PRO A 61 -7.85 1.84 -5.03
N VAL A 62 -6.61 1.46 -4.66
CA VAL A 62 -5.61 1.00 -5.64
C VAL A 62 -6.08 -0.26 -6.38
N GLU A 63 -6.64 -1.23 -5.66
CA GLU A 63 -7.18 -2.46 -6.26
C GLU A 63 -8.44 -2.17 -7.12
N LEU A 64 -9.19 -1.11 -6.80
CA LEU A 64 -10.30 -0.59 -7.61
C LEU A 64 -9.83 0.30 -8.78
N SER A 65 -8.52 0.44 -9.01
CA SER A 65 -7.93 1.34 -10.01
C SER A 65 -8.25 2.83 -9.82
N ASP A 66 -8.65 3.23 -8.61
CA ASP A 66 -8.88 4.62 -8.22
C ASP A 66 -7.64 5.20 -7.50
N GLY A 67 -6.66 5.63 -8.30
CA GLY A 67 -5.44 6.27 -7.78
C GLY A 67 -5.72 7.56 -7.00
N THR A 68 -6.72 8.33 -7.42
CA THR A 68 -7.04 9.65 -6.83
C THR A 68 -7.54 9.52 -5.40
N THR A 69 -8.46 8.58 -5.14
CA THR A 69 -8.95 8.29 -3.78
C THR A 69 -7.83 7.70 -2.93
N ALA A 70 -7.02 6.79 -3.47
CA ALA A 70 -5.88 6.20 -2.76
C ALA A 70 -4.89 7.27 -2.26
N ILE A 71 -4.49 8.19 -3.14
CA ILE A 71 -3.61 9.33 -2.81
C ILE A 71 -4.25 10.22 -1.74
N SER A 72 -5.53 10.56 -1.92
CA SER A 72 -6.27 11.43 -1.01
C SER A 72 -6.38 10.85 0.40
N ARG A 73 -6.52 9.52 0.52
CA ARG A 73 -6.50 8.80 1.79
C ARG A 73 -5.09 8.74 2.38
N ALA A 74 -4.09 8.42 1.56
CA ALA A 74 -2.70 8.36 2.00
C ALA A 74 -2.19 9.69 2.58
N ALA A 75 -2.59 10.82 2.01
CA ALA A 75 -2.23 12.16 2.49
C ALA A 75 -2.71 12.45 3.93
N LYS A 76 -3.69 11.71 4.44
CA LYS A 76 -4.26 11.88 5.79
C LYS A 76 -3.63 10.92 6.81
N ILE A 77 -2.81 9.97 6.36
CA ILE A 77 -2.29 8.89 7.18
C ILE A 77 -0.89 9.22 7.67
N HIS A 78 -0.68 9.06 8.98
CA HIS A 78 0.64 9.14 9.60
C HIS A 78 0.94 7.80 10.25
N LEU A 79 1.78 6.98 9.61
CA LEU A 79 2.16 5.68 10.15
C LEU A 79 3.13 5.87 11.34
N PRO A 80 2.79 5.41 12.55
CA PRO A 80 3.67 5.57 13.69
C PRO A 80 4.91 4.67 13.55
N VAL A 81 6.03 5.05 14.18
CA VAL A 81 7.30 4.29 14.16
C VAL A 81 7.14 2.84 14.67
N SER A 82 6.10 2.56 15.46
CA SER A 82 5.78 1.22 15.93
C SER A 82 5.21 0.27 14.85
N VAL A 83 4.88 0.77 13.65
CA VAL A 83 4.45 -0.07 12.52
C VAL A 83 5.64 -0.89 12.03
N ALA A 84 5.43 -2.19 11.85
CA ALA A 84 6.46 -3.07 11.31
C ALA A 84 6.93 -2.57 9.93
N PRO A 85 8.26 -2.53 9.66
CA PRO A 85 8.79 -2.03 8.39
C PRO A 85 8.16 -2.67 7.16
N SER A 86 7.87 -3.98 7.20
CA SER A 86 7.19 -4.68 6.10
C SER A 86 5.79 -4.15 5.79
N ARG A 87 5.04 -3.68 6.79
CA ARG A 87 3.71 -3.07 6.61
C ARG A 87 3.82 -1.67 6.02
N ALA A 88 4.75 -0.85 6.53
CA ALA A 88 5.02 0.47 5.97
C ALA A 88 5.55 0.36 4.53
N GLY A 89 6.39 -0.64 4.24
CA GLY A 89 6.86 -0.96 2.89
C GLY A 89 5.72 -1.26 1.93
N HIS A 90 4.78 -2.16 2.27
CA HIS A 90 3.60 -2.42 1.44
C HIS A 90 2.77 -1.15 1.19
N HIS A 91 2.57 -0.31 2.22
CA HIS A 91 1.86 0.95 2.06
C HIS A 91 2.51 1.86 0.99
N PHE A 92 3.83 1.99 0.99
CA PHE A 92 4.53 2.77 -0.03
C PHE A 92 4.50 2.11 -1.41
N ILE A 93 4.50 0.77 -1.49
CA ILE A 93 4.33 0.05 -2.75
C ILE A 93 2.93 0.34 -3.35
N ASP A 94 1.87 0.25 -2.55
CA ASP A 94 0.51 0.58 -2.99
C ASP A 94 0.36 2.06 -3.35
N LEU A 95 0.95 2.97 -2.56
CA LEU A 95 0.93 4.40 -2.86
C LEU A 95 1.68 4.73 -4.16
N SER A 96 2.77 4.02 -4.47
CA SER A 96 3.45 4.16 -5.75
C SER A 96 2.53 3.77 -6.92
N ARG A 97 1.82 2.65 -6.79
CA ARG A 97 0.81 2.23 -7.77
C ARG A 97 -0.32 3.25 -7.90
N ALA A 98 -0.76 3.86 -6.80
CA ALA A 98 -1.75 4.93 -6.81
C ALA A 98 -1.27 6.14 -7.64
N TRP A 99 -0.02 6.57 -7.45
CA TRP A 99 0.57 7.65 -8.27
C TRP A 99 0.66 7.27 -9.75
N LEU A 100 0.99 6.03 -10.05
CA LEU A 100 1.03 5.54 -11.43
C LEU A 100 -0.36 5.56 -12.07
N LEU A 101 -1.40 5.09 -11.37
CA LEU A 101 -2.80 5.15 -11.80
C LEU A 101 -3.27 6.59 -12.02
N HIS A 102 -2.84 7.52 -11.16
CA HIS A 102 -3.13 8.95 -11.29
C HIS A 102 -2.31 9.63 -12.41
N GLY A 103 -1.34 8.94 -13.01
CA GLY A 103 -0.50 9.44 -14.11
C GLY A 103 0.78 10.17 -13.67
N ASP A 104 1.02 10.34 -12.37
CA ASP A 104 2.23 10.97 -11.83
C ASP A 104 3.37 9.95 -11.65
N ARG A 105 4.06 9.73 -12.77
CA ARG A 105 5.19 8.79 -12.84
C ARG A 105 6.38 9.18 -11.98
N GLN A 106 6.61 10.48 -11.78
CA GLN A 106 7.70 10.96 -10.96
C GLN A 106 7.45 10.61 -9.49
N ARG A 107 6.26 10.91 -8.98
CA ARG A 107 5.88 10.53 -7.62
C ARG A 107 5.84 9.03 -7.45
N ALA A 108 5.39 8.27 -8.44
CA ALA A 108 5.43 6.80 -8.39
C ALA A 108 6.86 6.28 -8.12
N LEU A 109 7.87 6.78 -8.85
CA LEU A 109 9.27 6.39 -8.63
C LEU A 109 9.80 6.86 -7.27
N LEU A 110 9.51 8.10 -6.86
CA LEU A 110 9.92 8.62 -5.56
C LEU A 110 9.34 7.79 -4.40
N THR A 111 8.08 7.38 -4.52
CA THR A 111 7.44 6.52 -3.51
C THR A 111 8.03 5.10 -3.49
N LEU A 112 8.45 4.53 -4.64
CA LEU A 112 9.22 3.28 -4.63
C LEU A 112 10.58 3.43 -3.94
N GLN A 113 11.23 4.58 -4.07
CA GLN A 113 12.47 4.85 -3.35
C GLN A 113 12.23 4.91 -1.84
N GLN A 114 11.09 5.46 -1.39
CA GLN A 114 10.68 5.41 0.02
C GLN A 114 10.46 3.96 0.49
N ALA A 115 9.76 3.14 -0.31
CA ALA A 115 9.57 1.72 -0.02
C ALA A 115 10.92 0.99 0.14
N ARG A 116 11.88 1.28 -0.76
CA ARG A 116 13.25 0.74 -0.69
C ARG A 116 13.96 1.11 0.61
N VAL A 117 13.82 2.34 1.11
CA VAL A 117 14.45 2.77 2.36
C VAL A 117 13.82 2.06 3.56
N VAL A 118 12.49 1.91 3.55
CA VAL A 118 11.74 1.37 4.69
C VAL A 118 11.81 -0.16 4.79
N ALA A 119 11.72 -0.85 3.66
CA ALA A 119 11.71 -2.31 3.60
C ALA A 119 12.45 -2.79 2.32
N PRO A 120 13.80 -2.74 2.30
CA PRO A 120 14.58 -2.97 1.10
C PRO A 120 14.41 -4.38 0.53
N GLU A 121 14.46 -5.42 1.37
CA GLU A 121 14.35 -6.83 0.94
C GLU A 121 12.96 -7.11 0.37
N LEU A 122 11.92 -6.62 1.05
CA LEU A 122 10.53 -6.72 0.58
C LEU A 122 10.38 -6.03 -0.77
N THR A 123 10.80 -4.77 -0.86
CA THR A 123 10.63 -3.94 -2.06
C THR A 123 11.38 -4.54 -3.25
N ARG A 124 12.59 -5.05 -3.03
CA ARG A 124 13.40 -5.69 -4.08
C ARG A 124 12.72 -6.93 -4.66
N GLY A 125 12.07 -7.74 -3.83
CA GLY A 125 11.42 -8.99 -4.24
C GLY A 125 9.95 -8.87 -4.64
N HIS A 126 9.32 -7.70 -4.47
CA HIS A 126 7.87 -7.59 -4.59
C HIS A 126 7.40 -7.55 -6.06
N PRO A 127 6.49 -8.44 -6.51
CA PRO A 127 6.05 -8.50 -7.91
C PRO A 127 5.46 -7.18 -8.44
N GLN A 128 4.66 -6.49 -7.63
CA GLN A 128 4.06 -5.21 -8.04
C GLN A 128 5.09 -4.09 -8.18
N VAL A 129 6.23 -4.15 -7.46
CA VAL A 129 7.33 -3.20 -7.68
C VAL A 129 7.93 -3.43 -9.06
N HIS A 130 8.15 -4.70 -9.43
CA HIS A 130 8.71 -5.04 -10.74
C HIS A 130 7.78 -4.63 -11.87
N GLU A 131 6.47 -4.86 -11.72
CA GLU A 131 5.46 -4.40 -12.67
C GLU A 131 5.46 -2.87 -12.80
N THR A 132 5.40 -2.15 -11.69
CA THR A 132 5.43 -0.67 -11.67
C THR A 132 6.67 -0.13 -12.38
N VAL A 133 7.85 -0.70 -12.11
CA VAL A 133 9.12 -0.31 -12.76
C VAL A 133 9.07 -0.53 -14.27
N ARG A 134 8.53 -1.66 -14.75
CA ARG A 134 8.39 -1.92 -16.20
C ARG A 134 7.45 -0.92 -16.87
N VAL A 135 6.32 -0.60 -16.24
CA VAL A 135 5.37 0.39 -16.78
C VAL A 135 6.02 1.78 -16.85
N LEU A 136 6.76 2.17 -15.81
CA LEU A 136 7.50 3.44 -15.79
C LEU A 136 8.55 3.51 -16.91
N ALA A 137 9.25 2.41 -17.18
CA ALA A 137 10.28 2.36 -18.22
C ALA A 137 9.69 2.38 -19.63
N HIS A 138 8.56 1.71 -19.85
CA HIS A 138 7.90 1.71 -21.16
C HIS A 138 7.41 3.11 -21.56
N ALA A 139 6.96 3.91 -20.59
CA ALA A 139 6.41 5.24 -20.84
C ALA A 139 7.48 6.34 -21.07
N ARG A 140 8.77 6.07 -20.82
CA ARG A 140 9.82 7.10 -20.85
C ARG A 140 11.18 6.45 -21.16
N ARG A 141 11.83 6.83 -22.26
CA ARG A 141 13.26 6.48 -22.48
C ARG A 141 14.05 7.03 -21.28
N GLY A 142 14.67 6.13 -20.52
CA GLY A 142 14.84 6.25 -19.07
C GLY A 142 15.60 7.47 -18.56
N THR A 143 15.16 7.98 -17.40
CA THR A 143 16.01 8.80 -16.53
C THR A 143 16.99 7.91 -15.77
N ASP A 144 18.18 8.42 -15.45
CA ASP A 144 19.20 7.65 -14.72
C ASP A 144 18.67 7.04 -13.42
N ASP A 145 17.77 7.74 -12.72
CA ASP A 145 17.18 7.30 -11.46
C ASP A 145 16.34 6.01 -11.60
N LEU A 146 15.56 5.91 -12.68
CA LEU A 146 14.75 4.73 -12.94
C LEU A 146 15.63 3.53 -13.30
N ALA A 147 16.65 3.74 -14.14
CA ALA A 147 17.62 2.70 -14.51
C ALA A 147 18.39 2.18 -13.29
N ARG A 148 18.83 3.07 -12.39
CA ARG A 148 19.46 2.69 -11.12
C ARG A 148 18.50 1.93 -10.21
N PHE A 149 17.24 2.35 -10.11
CA PHE A 149 16.25 1.63 -9.32
C PHE A 149 15.96 0.24 -9.90
N ALA A 150 15.77 0.12 -11.22
CA ALA A 150 15.51 -1.14 -11.90
C ALA A 150 16.66 -2.14 -11.71
N THR A 151 17.91 -1.69 -11.90
CA THR A 151 19.11 -2.48 -11.64
C THR A 151 19.15 -2.99 -10.20
N TRP A 152 18.88 -2.10 -9.23
CA TRP A 152 18.82 -2.49 -7.82
C TRP A 152 17.69 -3.48 -7.53
N ALA A 153 16.51 -3.30 -8.13
CA ALA A 153 15.37 -4.20 -7.95
C ALA A 153 15.50 -5.54 -8.70
N GLY A 154 16.52 -5.69 -9.56
CA GLY A 154 16.70 -6.86 -10.42
C GLY A 154 15.71 -6.93 -11.59
N VAL A 155 15.17 -5.78 -12.01
CA VAL A 155 14.20 -5.67 -13.12
C VAL A 155 14.94 -5.30 -14.39
N ARG A 156 14.75 -6.07 -15.46
CA ARG A 156 15.25 -5.75 -16.80
C ARG A 156 14.23 -4.83 -17.49
N ILE A 157 14.68 -3.66 -17.94
CA ILE A 157 13.90 -2.62 -18.62
C ILE A 157 14.60 -2.12 -19.88
#